data_AF-A0A8H5TRB7-F1
#
_entry.id   AF-A0A8H5TRB7-F1
#
_cell.length_a   1.000
_cell.length_b   1.000
_cell.length_c   1.000
_cell.angle_alpha   90.00
_cell.angle_beta   90.00
_cell.angle_gamma   90.00
#
_symmetry.space_group_name_H-M   'P 1'
#
loop_
_entity.id
_entity.type
_entity.pdbx_description
1 polymer ?
#
loop_
_entity_poly.entity_id
_entity_poly.type
_entity_poly.pdbx_seq_one_letter_code
_entity_poly.pdbx_strand_id
1 'polypeptide(L)'
;MSIVQPIIRDQLVIHDDDDWDSVYHVEWETDANFFTGSELRPRTPLCKATADYQIILARAAALIIRASLNNIPLDIPHFDPSQLTGFRKQLYQWMQAYNSSQASKLVLGDVTMTVTIEILSSLMRMGVEGEILAKIGPNLGAILQGTIDPMPLLLESHRFSRMQDGMELMQKMRSHLKQYLSSYATKKPVLNVLEVGASTSNNTETIFEALREQKNVSYTLTDSSLSVLEQTKSSITKDFLKLKSFDINRDAIEQGFSPNTYDLILVNNILHTANSLTETLANLRKLLVPGGVLAMVGVSDISPAYSLILGMNENMWSDERCEQLPCPSNEAWNKLLQGTQFSGLEPATKTFDYIGQSCYCVISTAIASTQRLMVNILPGSQGSMFGFADQLASALAELGTASTITPTRLDSISSRFVYVVLDDGSSSLSEYETLHKANSVLWINIPAGFSAQRDMNIISRFARDAQKDNETFKLVKLDVKQEYPEYADLLKVIMRIIQVSFQEDRGSRMELEYEYRNGRVLVPRMKGSGITQKIA
;
A
#
# COMPACT_ATOMS: atom_id res chain seq x y z
N MET A 1 1.09 23.74 56.89
CA MET A 1 1.34 24.51 55.66
C MET A 1 2.53 23.86 54.97
N SER A 2 2.27 23.22 53.84
CA SER A 2 3.26 22.46 53.07
C SER A 2 4.12 23.42 52.25
N ILE A 3 5.45 23.32 52.35
CA ILE A 3 6.41 24.10 51.57
C ILE A 3 6.90 23.18 50.45
N VAL A 4 6.45 23.44 49.23
CA VAL A 4 6.85 22.75 48.00
C VAL A 4 8.15 23.40 47.50
N GLN A 5 9.23 22.62 47.43
CA GLN A 5 10.44 22.99 46.68
C GLN A 5 10.24 22.73 45.19
N PRO A 6 10.76 23.58 44.28
CA PRO A 6 10.69 23.32 42.85
C PRO A 6 11.77 22.31 42.43
N ILE A 7 11.35 21.31 41.65
CA ILE A 7 12.21 20.37 40.94
C ILE A 7 12.91 21.13 39.80
N ILE A 8 14.23 21.25 39.86
CA ILE A 8 15.05 21.74 38.76
C ILE A 8 15.12 20.61 37.73
N ARG A 9 14.61 20.85 36.51
CA ARG A 9 14.82 19.98 35.36
C ARG A 9 16.27 20.11 34.92
N ASP A 10 16.98 18.98 34.85
CA ASP A 10 18.27 18.91 34.16
C ASP A 10 18.11 19.45 32.73
N GLN A 11 18.93 20.45 32.42
CA GLN A 11 19.01 21.04 31.10
C GLN A 11 19.55 19.99 30.14
N LEU A 12 18.84 19.77 29.03
CA LEU A 12 19.37 19.11 27.85
C LEU A 12 20.63 19.85 27.42
N VAL A 13 21.79 19.23 27.60
CA VAL A 13 23.03 19.66 26.93
C VAL A 13 22.84 19.32 25.46
N ILE A 14 22.32 20.30 24.72
CA ILE A 14 22.39 20.31 23.26
C ILE A 14 23.87 20.57 22.95
N HIS A 15 24.54 19.62 22.33
CA HIS A 15 25.81 19.93 21.67
C HIS A 15 25.50 20.93 20.56
N ASP A 16 26.06 22.14 20.68
CA ASP A 16 26.12 23.13 19.60
C ASP A 16 26.97 22.54 18.46
N ASP A 17 26.32 21.82 17.54
CA ASP A 17 26.81 21.70 16.17
C ASP A 17 26.43 23.00 15.45
N ASP A 18 27.26 24.03 15.65
CA ASP A 18 27.28 25.25 14.86
C ASP A 18 27.71 24.90 13.41
N ASP A 19 26.74 24.49 12.59
CA ASP A 19 26.91 24.41 11.13
C ASP A 19 25.67 25.02 10.42
N TRP A 20 25.32 26.24 10.84
CA TRP A 20 24.23 27.04 10.28
C TRP A 20 24.53 27.59 8.86
N ASP A 21 25.72 27.34 8.31
CA ASP A 21 26.13 27.77 6.96
C ASP A 21 25.78 26.77 5.85
N SER A 22 25.20 25.62 6.20
CA SER A 22 24.81 24.63 5.19
C SER A 22 23.46 24.98 4.53
N VAL A 23 23.49 25.21 3.22
CA VAL A 23 22.28 25.38 2.38
C VAL A 23 21.37 24.15 2.43
N TYR A 24 21.92 23.01 2.86
CA TYR A 24 21.22 21.74 3.01
C TYR A 24 21.58 21.05 4.32
N HIS A 25 20.58 20.48 5.01
CA HIS A 25 20.77 19.63 6.19
C HIS A 25 20.24 18.21 5.94
N VAL A 26 20.74 17.24 6.72
CA VAL A 26 20.29 15.85 6.65
C VAL A 26 19.16 15.62 7.64
N GLU A 27 18.00 15.20 7.16
CA GLU A 27 16.91 14.68 7.99
C GLU A 27 16.81 13.15 7.84
N TRP A 28 16.49 12.48 8.95
CA TRP A 28 16.29 11.03 8.98
C TRP A 28 14.80 10.72 8.99
N GLU A 29 14.33 10.08 7.93
CA GLU A 29 12.90 9.81 7.72
C GLU A 29 12.62 8.31 7.68
N THR A 30 11.40 7.91 8.02
CA THR A 30 10.98 6.51 7.94
C THR A 30 11.07 5.99 6.51
N ASP A 31 11.69 4.81 6.36
CA ASP A 31 11.83 4.15 5.06
C ASP A 31 10.54 3.41 4.65
N ALA A 32 10.08 3.64 3.42
CA ALA A 32 8.85 3.03 2.91
C ALA A 32 8.87 1.49 2.88
N ASN A 33 10.05 0.85 2.78
CA ASN A 33 10.16 -0.62 2.78
C ASN A 33 9.94 -1.23 4.18
N PHE A 34 9.89 -0.39 5.22
CA PHE A 34 9.67 -0.75 6.63
C PHE A 34 8.40 -0.11 7.19
N PHE A 35 7.63 0.60 6.37
CA PHE A 35 6.42 1.29 6.79
C PHE A 35 5.29 0.29 7.12
N THR A 36 4.72 0.38 8.32
CA THR A 36 3.58 -0.46 8.78
C THR A 36 2.32 0.36 9.11
N GLY A 37 2.37 1.68 8.94
CA GLY A 37 1.30 2.62 9.31
C GLY A 37 1.46 3.23 10.71
N SER A 38 0.70 4.29 11.00
CA SER A 38 0.65 4.86 12.34
C SER A 38 -0.02 3.89 13.34
N GLU A 39 0.56 3.74 14.54
CA GLU A 39 0.00 2.96 15.67
C GLU A 39 -1.27 3.56 16.28
N LEU A 40 -1.83 4.63 15.70
CA LEU A 40 -3.11 5.17 16.10
C LEU A 40 -4.19 4.13 15.82
N ARG A 41 -4.40 3.21 16.77
CA ARG A 41 -5.63 2.43 16.88
C ARG A 41 -6.73 3.47 17.09
N PRO A 42 -7.65 3.68 16.14
CA PRO A 42 -8.90 4.32 16.47
C PRO A 42 -9.66 3.27 17.27
N ARG A 43 -9.46 3.25 18.59
CA ARG A 43 -10.39 2.63 19.52
C ARG A 43 -11.59 3.56 19.65
N THR A 44 -12.33 3.75 18.56
CA THR A 44 -13.68 4.29 18.71
C THR A 44 -14.51 3.08 19.14
N PRO A 45 -15.00 3.01 20.39
CA PRO A 45 -15.93 1.95 20.75
C PRO A 45 -17.14 2.05 19.82
N LEU A 46 -17.52 0.90 19.26
CA LEU A 46 -18.72 0.75 18.44
C LEU A 46 -19.91 1.28 19.24
N CYS A 47 -20.40 2.48 18.91
CA CYS A 47 -21.62 2.96 19.53
C CYS A 47 -22.80 2.29 18.82
N LYS A 48 -23.79 1.86 19.61
CA LYS A 48 -24.97 1.13 19.11
C LYS A 48 -25.64 1.85 17.93
N ALA A 49 -25.70 3.18 17.96
CA ALA A 49 -26.29 3.99 16.90
C ALA A 49 -25.64 3.78 15.53
N THR A 50 -24.31 3.61 15.47
CA THR A 50 -23.60 3.35 14.22
C THR A 50 -23.91 1.96 13.68
N ALA A 51 -23.99 0.95 14.56
CA ALA A 51 -24.38 -0.40 14.17
C ALA A 51 -25.82 -0.42 13.65
N ASP A 52 -26.74 0.23 14.36
CA ASP A 52 -28.14 0.34 13.99
C ASP A 52 -28.28 1.05 12.62
N TYR A 53 -27.51 2.12 12.37
CA TYR A 53 -27.49 2.79 11.05
C TYR A 53 -27.10 1.84 9.92
N GLN A 54 -26.02 1.08 10.07
CA GLN A 54 -25.56 0.13 9.05
C GLN A 54 -26.58 -0.98 8.79
N ILE A 55 -27.26 -1.46 9.84
CA ILE A 55 -28.34 -2.46 9.72
C ILE A 55 -29.53 -1.87 8.97
N ILE A 56 -30.00 -0.68 9.33
CA ILE A 56 -31.14 -0.03 8.67
C ILE A 56 -30.82 0.24 7.20
N LEU A 57 -29.60 0.67 6.88
CA LEU A 57 -29.17 0.88 5.52
C LEU A 57 -29.12 -0.44 4.71
N ALA A 58 -28.61 -1.52 5.29
CA ALA A 58 -28.64 -2.83 4.66
C ALA A 58 -30.08 -3.33 4.41
N ARG A 59 -30.99 -3.10 5.37
CA ARG A 59 -32.42 -3.40 5.23
C ARG A 59 -33.06 -2.60 4.11
N ALA A 60 -32.79 -1.30 4.01
CA ALA A 60 -33.29 -0.44 2.94
C ALA A 60 -32.92 -1.00 1.56
N ALA A 61 -31.65 -1.34 1.35
CA ALA A 61 -31.19 -1.94 0.09
C ALA A 61 -31.83 -3.29 -0.19
N ALA A 62 -31.91 -4.17 0.82
CA ALA A 62 -32.54 -5.49 0.67
C ALA A 62 -34.04 -5.39 0.31
N LEU A 63 -34.76 -4.42 0.90
CA LEU A 63 -36.15 -4.13 0.58
C LEU A 63 -36.31 -3.61 -0.84
N ILE A 64 -35.44 -2.68 -1.27
CA ILE A 64 -35.42 -2.16 -2.65
C ILE A 64 -35.19 -3.31 -3.63
N ILE A 65 -34.15 -4.12 -3.41
CA ILE A 65 -33.82 -5.26 -4.28
C ILE A 65 -35.01 -6.22 -4.39
N ARG A 66 -35.60 -6.61 -3.25
CA ARG A 66 -36.73 -7.54 -3.22
C ARG A 66 -37.96 -6.96 -3.92
N ALA A 67 -38.28 -5.70 -3.67
CA ALA A 67 -39.41 -5.01 -4.31
C ALA A 67 -39.21 -4.90 -5.82
N SER A 68 -38.02 -4.48 -6.27
CA SER A 68 -37.69 -4.37 -7.69
C SER A 68 -37.75 -5.72 -8.39
N LEU A 69 -37.17 -6.79 -7.82
CA LEU A 69 -37.23 -8.12 -8.43
C LEU A 69 -38.66 -8.66 -8.58
N ASN A 70 -39.56 -8.33 -7.65
CA ASN A 70 -40.97 -8.73 -7.72
C ASN A 70 -41.78 -7.89 -8.71
N ASN A 71 -41.48 -6.59 -8.80
CA ASN A 71 -42.29 -5.64 -9.57
C ASN A 71 -41.83 -5.50 -11.02
N ILE A 72 -40.53 -5.61 -11.31
CA ILE A 72 -39.97 -5.47 -12.67
C ILE A 72 -40.68 -6.39 -13.68
N PRO A 73 -40.91 -7.69 -13.41
CA PRO A 73 -41.64 -8.56 -14.35
C PRO A 73 -43.11 -8.18 -14.57
N LEU A 74 -43.71 -7.39 -13.67
CA LEU A 74 -45.10 -6.93 -13.73
C LEU A 74 -45.21 -5.57 -14.42
N ASP A 75 -44.32 -4.65 -14.06
CA ASP A 75 -44.33 -3.25 -14.50
C ASP A 75 -43.74 -3.07 -15.91
N ILE A 76 -42.94 -4.04 -16.37
CA ILE A 76 -42.28 -4.01 -17.67
C ILE A 76 -42.90 -5.08 -18.57
N PRO A 77 -43.68 -4.69 -19.60
CA PRO A 77 -44.19 -5.62 -20.59
C PRO A 77 -43.05 -6.37 -21.27
N HIS A 78 -43.17 -7.70 -21.36
CA HIS A 78 -42.20 -8.59 -22.02
C HIS A 78 -40.77 -8.52 -21.44
N PHE A 79 -40.61 -8.19 -20.15
CA PHE A 79 -39.31 -8.28 -19.49
C PHE A 79 -38.76 -9.71 -19.57
N ASP A 80 -37.65 -9.87 -20.28
CA ASP A 80 -36.94 -11.13 -20.40
C ASP A 80 -35.51 -10.96 -19.84
N PRO A 81 -35.21 -11.50 -18.65
CA PRO A 81 -33.87 -11.44 -18.06
C PRO A 81 -32.76 -11.98 -18.97
N SER A 82 -33.09 -12.90 -19.90
CA SER A 82 -32.11 -13.48 -20.82
C SER A 82 -31.61 -12.49 -21.87
N GLN A 83 -32.35 -11.40 -22.11
CA GLN A 83 -31.98 -10.32 -23.04
C GLN A 83 -31.09 -9.25 -22.41
N LEU A 84 -30.86 -9.29 -21.10
CA LEU A 84 -29.93 -8.37 -20.44
C LEU A 84 -28.49 -8.64 -20.89
N THR A 85 -27.73 -7.56 -21.14
CA THR A 85 -26.33 -7.63 -21.57
C THR A 85 -25.42 -6.77 -20.69
N GLY A 86 -24.12 -7.08 -20.70
CA GLY A 86 -23.09 -6.34 -19.96
C GLY A 86 -23.38 -6.24 -18.46
N PHE A 87 -23.05 -5.10 -17.88
CA PHE A 87 -23.18 -4.87 -16.43
C PHE A 87 -24.62 -5.03 -15.90
N ARG A 88 -25.64 -4.75 -16.72
CA ARG A 88 -27.06 -4.87 -16.32
C ARG A 88 -27.45 -6.32 -16.04
N LYS A 89 -26.94 -7.25 -16.86
CA LYS A 89 -27.10 -8.68 -16.63
C LYS A 89 -26.47 -9.09 -15.31
N GLN A 90 -25.23 -8.66 -15.08
CA GLN A 90 -24.47 -9.00 -13.88
C GLN A 90 -25.12 -8.43 -12.62
N LEU A 91 -25.55 -7.16 -12.66
CA LEU A 91 -26.30 -6.51 -11.59
C LEU A 91 -27.60 -7.26 -11.26
N TYR A 92 -28.38 -7.64 -12.28
CA TYR A 92 -29.62 -8.39 -12.07
C TYR A 92 -29.37 -9.78 -11.45
N GLN A 93 -28.36 -10.50 -11.96
CA GLN A 93 -27.96 -11.81 -11.41
C GLN A 93 -27.48 -11.70 -9.97
N TRP A 94 -26.66 -10.70 -9.65
CA TRP A 94 -26.24 -10.40 -8.28
C TRP A 94 -27.43 -10.09 -7.37
N MET A 95 -28.38 -9.25 -7.82
CA MET A 95 -29.59 -8.93 -7.06
C MET A 95 -30.39 -10.21 -6.74
N GLN A 96 -30.57 -11.11 -7.71
CA GLN A 96 -31.26 -12.38 -7.51
C GLN A 96 -30.53 -13.30 -6.52
N ALA A 97 -29.21 -13.44 -6.68
CA ALA A 97 -28.37 -14.25 -5.80
C ALA A 97 -28.41 -13.71 -4.36
N TYR A 98 -28.27 -12.39 -4.19
CA TYR A 98 -28.37 -11.74 -2.89
C TYR A 98 -29.74 -11.94 -2.26
N ASN A 99 -30.84 -11.68 -2.98
CA ASN A 99 -32.21 -11.84 -2.47
C ASN A 99 -32.51 -13.27 -1.99
N SER A 100 -31.88 -14.28 -2.61
CA SER A 100 -32.05 -15.69 -2.25
C SER A 100 -31.10 -16.15 -1.14
N SER A 101 -30.08 -15.35 -0.82
CA SER A 101 -29.01 -15.69 0.13
C SER A 101 -29.48 -15.74 1.59
N GLN A 102 -28.69 -16.42 2.42
CA GLN A 102 -28.90 -16.41 3.88
C GLN A 102 -28.73 -15.00 4.47
N ALA A 103 -27.83 -14.19 3.93
CA ALA A 103 -27.61 -12.82 4.38
C ALA A 103 -28.87 -11.96 4.23
N SER A 104 -29.54 -12.02 3.07
CA SER A 104 -30.80 -11.29 2.85
C SER A 104 -31.91 -11.76 3.80
N LYS A 105 -32.05 -13.08 3.98
CA LYS A 105 -33.03 -13.66 4.91
C LYS A 105 -32.80 -13.20 6.35
N LEU A 106 -31.55 -13.12 6.80
CA LEU A 106 -31.21 -12.62 8.14
C LEU A 106 -31.51 -11.13 8.29
N VAL A 107 -31.18 -10.31 7.30
CA VAL A 107 -31.40 -8.86 7.32
C VAL A 107 -32.90 -8.52 7.36
N LEU A 108 -33.73 -9.31 6.68
CA LEU A 108 -35.18 -9.08 6.55
C LEU A 108 -36.06 -9.94 7.48
N GLY A 109 -35.48 -10.87 8.25
CA GLY A 109 -36.24 -11.92 8.95
C GLY A 109 -37.23 -11.41 10.00
N ASP A 110 -36.94 -10.26 10.61
CA ASP A 110 -37.76 -9.59 11.62
C ASP A 110 -38.44 -8.31 11.11
N VAL A 111 -38.34 -8.02 9.80
CA VAL A 111 -38.84 -6.78 9.19
C VAL A 111 -40.32 -6.93 8.84
N THR A 112 -41.18 -6.23 9.59
CA THR A 112 -42.64 -6.18 9.32
C THR A 112 -42.98 -5.22 8.18
N MET A 113 -44.23 -5.26 7.70
CA MET A 113 -44.72 -4.31 6.71
C MET A 113 -44.67 -2.85 7.22
N THR A 114 -44.97 -2.63 8.50
CA THR A 114 -44.87 -1.29 9.12
C THR A 114 -43.44 -0.77 9.09
N VAL A 115 -42.46 -1.61 9.48
CA VAL A 115 -41.04 -1.25 9.43
C VAL A 115 -40.58 -1.03 7.99
N THR A 116 -41.11 -1.80 7.04
CA THR A 116 -40.83 -1.62 5.60
C THR A 116 -41.24 -0.22 5.12
N ILE A 117 -42.47 0.21 5.45
CA ILE A 117 -42.97 1.54 5.09
C ILE A 117 -42.14 2.64 5.76
N GLU A 118 -41.80 2.47 7.03
CA GLU A 118 -40.98 3.41 7.79
C GLU A 118 -39.59 3.61 7.18
N ILE A 119 -38.89 2.51 6.85
CA ILE A 119 -37.56 2.56 6.24
C ILE A 119 -37.62 3.23 4.87
N LEU A 120 -38.51 2.78 3.98
CA LEU A 120 -38.58 3.30 2.62
C LEU A 120 -39.03 4.76 2.56
N SER A 121 -39.95 5.19 3.44
CA SER A 121 -40.36 6.59 3.54
C SER A 121 -39.30 7.50 4.15
N SER A 122 -38.33 6.93 4.88
CA SER A 122 -37.26 7.68 5.55
C SER A 122 -35.94 7.75 4.77
N LEU A 123 -35.83 7.12 3.58
CA LEU A 123 -34.57 7.03 2.82
C LEU A 123 -33.85 8.38 2.65
N MET A 124 -34.58 9.42 2.27
CA MET A 124 -34.02 10.77 2.07
C MET A 124 -33.44 11.41 3.35
N ARG A 125 -33.75 10.85 4.53
CA ARG A 125 -33.24 11.28 5.84
C ARG A 125 -32.12 10.38 6.36
N MET A 126 -31.79 9.30 5.65
CA MET A 126 -30.79 8.31 6.05
C MET A 126 -29.39 8.62 5.48
N GLY A 127 -28.99 9.89 5.48
CA GLY A 127 -27.71 10.30 4.93
C GLY A 127 -27.61 10.15 3.41
N VAL A 128 -26.38 10.24 2.90
CA VAL A 128 -26.11 10.27 1.46
C VAL A 128 -26.42 8.92 0.80
N GLU A 129 -26.17 7.81 1.50
CA GLU A 129 -26.52 6.48 1.00
C GLU A 129 -28.03 6.33 0.80
N GLY A 130 -28.82 6.83 1.76
CA GLY A 130 -30.28 6.86 1.65
C GLY A 130 -30.78 7.73 0.49
N GLU A 131 -30.17 8.91 0.27
CA GLU A 131 -30.46 9.76 -0.90
C GLU A 131 -30.23 9.01 -2.22
N ILE A 132 -29.09 8.32 -2.34
CA ILE A 132 -28.74 7.55 -3.54
C ILE A 132 -29.74 6.40 -3.74
N LEU A 133 -30.03 5.63 -2.69
CA LEU A 133 -30.99 4.51 -2.75
C LEU A 133 -32.40 4.98 -3.13
N ALA A 134 -32.84 6.15 -2.64
CA ALA A 134 -34.12 6.74 -3.02
C ALA A 134 -34.19 7.13 -4.50
N LYS A 135 -33.06 7.43 -5.14
CA LYS A 135 -32.96 7.73 -6.58
C LYS A 135 -32.85 6.47 -7.43
N ILE A 136 -32.03 5.51 -7.01
CA ILE A 136 -31.81 4.26 -7.74
C ILE A 136 -33.06 3.37 -7.70
N GLY A 137 -33.63 3.15 -6.51
CA GLY A 137 -34.68 2.15 -6.28
C GLY A 137 -35.86 2.22 -7.26
N PRO A 138 -36.53 3.38 -7.41
CA PRO A 138 -37.63 3.55 -8.35
C PRO A 138 -37.23 3.41 -9.83
N ASN A 139 -35.96 3.61 -10.16
CA ASN A 139 -35.45 3.57 -11.54
C ASN A 139 -34.79 2.24 -11.91
N LEU A 140 -34.70 1.27 -11.01
CA LEU A 140 -33.99 0.00 -11.26
C LEU A 140 -34.49 -0.74 -12.50
N GLY A 141 -35.81 -0.77 -12.74
CA GLY A 141 -36.37 -1.40 -13.94
C GLY A 141 -35.88 -0.73 -15.24
N ALA A 142 -35.92 0.60 -15.28
CA ALA A 142 -35.46 1.40 -16.42
C ALA A 142 -33.93 1.32 -16.62
N ILE A 143 -33.17 1.28 -15.52
CA ILE A 143 -31.71 1.07 -15.54
C ILE A 143 -31.38 -0.29 -16.16
N LEU A 144 -32.08 -1.35 -15.75
CA LEU A 144 -31.88 -2.70 -16.27
C LEU A 144 -32.30 -2.86 -17.73
N GLN A 145 -33.30 -2.11 -18.20
CA GLN A 145 -33.63 -2.01 -19.63
C GLN A 145 -32.64 -1.17 -20.43
N GLY A 146 -31.83 -0.35 -19.76
CA GLY A 146 -30.95 0.63 -20.40
C GLY A 146 -31.66 1.89 -20.92
N THR A 147 -32.89 2.15 -20.50
CA THR A 147 -33.61 3.40 -20.82
C THR A 147 -33.17 4.57 -19.94
N ILE A 148 -32.58 4.28 -18.77
CA ILE A 148 -31.94 5.27 -17.88
C ILE A 148 -30.47 4.88 -17.66
N ASP A 149 -29.57 5.85 -17.86
CA ASP A 149 -28.18 5.78 -17.40
C ASP A 149 -28.16 6.03 -15.88
N PRO A 150 -27.64 5.10 -15.06
CA PRO A 150 -27.59 5.32 -13.62
C PRO A 150 -26.54 6.36 -13.20
N MET A 151 -25.47 6.60 -13.99
CA MET A 151 -24.35 7.46 -13.57
C MET A 151 -24.77 8.88 -13.19
N PRO A 152 -25.63 9.59 -13.97
CA PRO A 152 -26.18 10.87 -13.56
C PRO A 152 -26.91 10.84 -12.19
N LEU A 153 -27.59 9.74 -11.85
CA LEU A 153 -28.30 9.61 -10.56
C LEU A 153 -27.32 9.52 -9.37
N LEU A 154 -26.17 8.87 -9.58
CA LEU A 154 -25.10 8.71 -8.59
C LEU A 154 -24.25 9.98 -8.42
N LEU A 155 -23.98 10.67 -9.54
CA LEU A 155 -23.01 11.77 -9.57
C LEU A 155 -23.64 13.13 -9.29
N GLU A 156 -24.95 13.30 -9.51
CA GLU A 156 -25.66 14.55 -9.20
C GLU A 156 -25.41 14.97 -7.73
N SER A 157 -25.13 16.26 -7.53
CA SER A 157 -24.78 16.82 -6.21
C SER A 157 -23.62 16.09 -5.51
N HIS A 158 -22.70 15.52 -6.30
CA HIS A 158 -21.53 14.78 -5.83
C HIS A 158 -21.86 13.67 -4.82
N ARG A 159 -23.06 13.06 -4.89
CA ARG A 159 -23.51 12.07 -3.89
C ARG A 159 -22.53 10.91 -3.75
N PHE A 160 -22.02 10.36 -4.85
CA PHE A 160 -21.06 9.27 -4.81
C PHE A 160 -19.76 9.62 -4.07
N SER A 161 -19.16 10.77 -4.36
CA SER A 161 -17.96 11.26 -3.64
C SER A 161 -18.27 11.47 -2.16
N ARG A 162 -19.35 12.19 -1.84
CA ARG A 162 -19.76 12.46 -0.45
C ARG A 162 -19.97 11.17 0.36
N MET A 163 -20.55 10.14 -0.26
CA MET A 163 -20.67 8.81 0.34
C MET A 163 -19.29 8.22 0.65
N GLN A 164 -18.40 8.14 -0.34
CA GLN A 164 -17.05 7.57 -0.16
C GLN A 164 -16.18 8.36 0.83
N ASP A 165 -16.39 9.68 0.90
CA ASP A 165 -15.71 10.56 1.84
C ASP A 165 -16.25 10.38 3.26
N GLY A 166 -17.54 10.07 3.42
CA GLY A 166 -18.18 9.76 4.70
C GLY A 166 -17.90 8.37 5.26
N MET A 167 -17.42 7.43 4.44
CA MET A 167 -17.10 6.08 4.88
C MET A 167 -15.82 6.05 5.72
N GLU A 168 -15.96 5.86 7.04
CA GLU A 168 -14.83 5.77 7.99
C GLU A 168 -13.80 4.70 7.58
N LEU A 169 -14.30 3.57 7.06
CA LEU A 169 -13.46 2.50 6.52
C LEU A 169 -12.54 2.99 5.40
N MET A 170 -13.07 3.77 4.45
CA MET A 170 -12.30 4.32 3.34
C MET A 170 -11.36 5.44 3.80
N GLN A 171 -11.76 6.26 4.77
CA GLN A 171 -10.89 7.29 5.36
C GLN A 171 -9.64 6.69 6.00
N LYS A 172 -9.78 5.60 6.77
CA LYS A 172 -8.65 4.89 7.38
C LYS A 172 -7.69 4.35 6.33
N MET A 173 -8.23 3.72 5.29
CA MET A 173 -7.44 3.20 4.17
C MET A 173 -6.71 4.32 3.43
N ARG A 174 -7.38 5.41 3.05
CA ARG A 174 -6.78 6.56 2.36
C ARG A 174 -5.69 7.23 3.20
N SER A 175 -5.93 7.39 4.51
CA SER A 175 -4.92 7.94 5.43
C SER A 175 -3.65 7.08 5.46
N HIS A 176 -3.82 5.75 5.54
CA HIS A 176 -2.69 4.81 5.50
C HIS A 176 -1.95 4.84 4.16
N LEU A 177 -2.68 4.81 3.04
CA LEU A 177 -2.11 4.91 1.69
C LEU A 177 -1.33 6.22 1.52
N LYS A 178 -1.89 7.35 1.95
CA LYS A 178 -1.24 8.67 1.90
C LYS A 178 0.08 8.67 2.66
N GLN A 179 0.08 8.19 3.91
CA GLN A 179 1.29 8.15 4.74
C GLN A 179 2.38 7.28 4.08
N TYR A 180 2.01 6.11 3.55
CA TYR A 180 2.93 5.25 2.82
C TYR A 180 3.50 5.95 1.58
N LEU A 181 2.64 6.52 0.74
CA LEU A 181 3.06 7.18 -0.50
C LEU A 181 3.92 8.41 -0.26
N SER A 182 3.69 9.17 0.82
CA SER A 182 4.57 10.26 1.21
C SER A 182 5.97 9.75 1.55
N SER A 183 6.10 8.66 2.31
CA SER A 183 7.40 8.02 2.59
C SER A 183 8.05 7.43 1.33
N TYR A 184 7.26 6.88 0.41
CA TYR A 184 7.76 6.38 -0.87
C TYR A 184 8.33 7.50 -1.75
N ALA A 185 7.64 8.63 -1.81
CA ALA A 185 7.99 9.76 -2.65
C ALA A 185 9.22 10.54 -2.15
N THR A 186 9.60 10.40 -0.87
CA THR A 186 10.82 11.03 -0.34
C THR A 186 12.08 10.28 -0.74
N LYS A 187 12.00 8.98 -1.08
CA LYS A 187 13.16 8.20 -1.54
C LYS A 187 13.72 8.68 -2.86
N LYS A 188 12.82 8.83 -3.83
CA LYS A 188 13.13 9.23 -5.19
C LYS A 188 11.88 9.82 -5.81
N PRO A 189 12.01 10.88 -6.65
CA PRO A 189 10.87 11.52 -7.28
C PRO A 189 9.94 10.52 -7.95
N VAL A 190 8.64 10.70 -7.72
CA VAL A 190 7.58 9.94 -8.41
C VAL A 190 7.17 10.78 -9.60
N LEU A 191 7.48 10.32 -10.81
CA LEU A 191 7.29 11.09 -12.04
C LEU A 191 6.07 10.65 -12.80
N ASN A 192 5.76 9.34 -12.83
CA ASN A 192 4.65 8.82 -13.61
C ASN A 192 3.73 7.96 -12.73
N VAL A 193 2.46 8.36 -12.64
CA VAL A 193 1.41 7.65 -11.91
C VAL A 193 0.35 7.13 -12.88
N LEU A 194 -0.03 5.86 -12.73
CA LEU A 194 -1.18 5.26 -13.38
C LEU A 194 -2.22 4.89 -12.32
N GLU A 195 -3.43 5.38 -12.47
CA GLU A 195 -4.57 4.97 -11.64
C GLU A 195 -5.53 4.16 -12.50
N VAL A 196 -5.79 2.92 -12.09
CA VAL A 196 -6.64 1.95 -12.79
C VAL A 196 -7.93 1.76 -12.00
N GLY A 197 -9.07 1.82 -12.69
CA GLY A 197 -10.38 1.81 -12.04
C GLY A 197 -10.71 3.15 -11.38
N ALA A 198 -10.22 4.26 -11.92
CA ALA A 198 -10.33 5.57 -11.26
C ALA A 198 -11.78 6.00 -11.00
N SER A 199 -12.74 5.55 -11.81
CA SER A 199 -14.18 5.83 -11.66
C SER A 199 -14.82 5.15 -10.45
N THR A 200 -14.16 4.16 -9.84
CA THR A 200 -14.75 3.36 -8.76
C THR A 200 -14.49 3.94 -7.38
N SER A 201 -13.53 4.87 -7.25
CA SER A 201 -13.12 5.42 -5.96
C SER A 201 -12.58 6.85 -6.02
N ASN A 202 -12.63 7.54 -4.88
CA ASN A 202 -12.08 8.88 -4.69
C ASN A 202 -10.65 8.86 -4.12
N ASN A 203 -9.76 8.04 -4.70
CA ASN A 203 -8.37 7.94 -4.26
C ASN A 203 -7.41 8.90 -4.99
N THR A 204 -7.83 9.45 -6.13
CA THR A 204 -7.05 10.42 -6.92
C THR A 204 -6.55 11.60 -6.09
N GLU A 205 -7.42 12.24 -5.30
CA GLU A 205 -7.04 13.37 -4.44
C GLU A 205 -6.07 12.95 -3.34
N THR A 206 -6.21 11.74 -2.81
CA THR A 206 -5.28 11.20 -1.80
C THR A 206 -3.87 11.07 -2.35
N ILE A 207 -3.72 10.63 -3.61
CA ILE A 207 -2.42 10.58 -4.27
C ILE A 207 -1.88 11.99 -4.54
N PHE A 208 -2.73 12.92 -5.01
CA PHE A 208 -2.29 14.31 -5.21
C PHE A 208 -1.77 14.93 -3.92
N GLU A 209 -2.44 14.72 -2.80
CA GLU A 209 -1.97 15.21 -1.50
C GLU A 209 -0.68 14.53 -1.04
N ALA A 210 -0.52 13.22 -1.28
CA ALA A 210 0.68 12.48 -0.93
C ALA A 210 1.90 12.93 -1.75
N LEU A 211 1.68 13.31 -3.01
CA LEU A 211 2.70 13.72 -3.97
C LEU A 211 2.80 15.24 -4.17
N ARG A 212 2.15 16.05 -3.32
CA ARG A 212 2.06 17.51 -3.50
C ARG A 212 3.42 18.24 -3.59
N GLU A 213 4.46 17.65 -3.00
CA GLU A 213 5.83 18.20 -2.97
C GLU A 213 6.66 17.74 -4.17
N GLN A 214 6.14 16.82 -4.99
CA GLN A 214 6.78 16.30 -6.19
C GLN A 214 6.57 17.26 -7.36
N LYS A 215 7.64 17.51 -8.11
CA LYS A 215 7.61 18.33 -9.33
C LYS A 215 7.51 17.40 -10.55
N ASN A 216 6.86 17.88 -11.62
CA ASN A 216 6.77 17.18 -12.92
C ASN A 216 6.08 15.81 -12.87
N VAL A 217 5.09 15.63 -11.98
CA VAL A 217 4.27 14.42 -11.95
C VAL A 217 3.37 14.39 -13.19
N SER A 218 3.44 13.33 -14.00
CA SER A 218 2.42 12.98 -14.99
C SER A 218 1.47 11.95 -14.40
N TYR A 219 0.17 12.18 -14.56
CA TYR A 219 -0.85 11.34 -13.97
C TYR A 219 -1.80 10.83 -15.04
N THR A 220 -1.95 9.51 -15.15
CA THR A 220 -2.87 8.86 -16.10
C THR A 220 -4.00 8.19 -15.33
N LEU A 221 -5.22 8.72 -15.44
CA LEU A 221 -6.44 8.08 -14.94
C LEU A 221 -6.97 7.13 -16.00
N THR A 222 -7.37 5.94 -15.58
CA THR A 222 -7.86 4.90 -16.48
C THR A 222 -9.00 4.10 -15.90
N ASP A 223 -9.88 3.66 -16.79
CA ASP A 223 -10.95 2.68 -16.58
C ASP A 223 -11.19 1.96 -17.92
N SER A 224 -11.89 0.82 -17.91
CA SER A 224 -12.31 0.16 -19.14
C SER A 224 -13.24 1.07 -19.96
N SER A 225 -14.21 1.71 -19.31
CA SER A 225 -15.10 2.72 -19.92
C SER A 225 -14.61 4.16 -19.73
N LEU A 226 -14.16 4.78 -20.84
CA LEU A 226 -13.71 6.17 -20.85
C LEU A 226 -14.85 7.16 -20.56
N SER A 227 -16.08 6.86 -21.02
CA SER A 227 -17.23 7.75 -20.79
C SER A 227 -17.59 7.85 -19.30
N VAL A 228 -17.55 6.72 -18.58
CA VAL A 228 -17.78 6.69 -17.12
C VAL A 228 -16.66 7.40 -16.37
N LEU A 229 -15.42 7.25 -16.84
CA LEU A 229 -14.27 7.96 -16.29
C LEU A 229 -14.43 9.48 -16.44
N GLU A 230 -14.77 9.95 -17.65
CA GLU A 230 -15.01 11.38 -17.93
C GLU A 230 -16.14 11.94 -17.07
N GLN A 231 -17.26 11.20 -16.92
CA GLN A 231 -18.35 11.61 -16.05
C GLN A 231 -17.91 11.72 -14.57
N THR A 232 -17.23 10.69 -14.06
CA THR A 232 -16.85 10.60 -12.64
C THR A 232 -15.73 11.58 -12.26
N LYS A 233 -14.82 11.88 -13.18
CA LYS A 233 -13.65 12.76 -12.94
C LYS A 233 -13.80 14.14 -13.56
N SER A 234 -15.00 14.51 -14.00
CA SER A 234 -15.33 15.80 -14.62
C SER A 234 -14.92 17.03 -13.80
N SER A 235 -14.91 16.94 -12.46
CA SER A 235 -14.49 18.03 -11.56
C SER A 235 -12.97 18.14 -11.38
N ILE A 236 -12.19 17.16 -11.84
CA ILE A 236 -10.74 17.13 -11.66
C ILE A 236 -10.07 17.62 -12.95
N THR A 237 -9.59 18.86 -12.93
CA THR A 237 -8.87 19.46 -14.06
C THR A 237 -7.48 19.87 -13.64
N LYS A 238 -6.44 19.26 -14.26
CA LYS A 238 -5.02 19.57 -14.05
C LYS A 238 -4.27 19.36 -15.37
N ASP A 239 -3.32 20.24 -15.69
CA ASP A 239 -2.57 20.17 -16.96
C ASP A 239 -1.74 18.89 -17.13
N PHE A 240 -1.37 18.27 -16.00
CA PHE A 240 -0.58 17.04 -15.98
C PHE A 240 -1.41 15.75 -16.00
N LEU A 241 -2.74 15.87 -15.99
CA LEU A 241 -3.68 14.76 -15.93
C LEU A 241 -4.08 14.30 -17.34
N LYS A 242 -4.06 12.99 -17.56
CA LYS A 242 -4.50 12.34 -18.81
C LYS A 242 -5.58 11.31 -18.49
N LEU A 243 -6.65 11.31 -19.27
CA LEU A 243 -7.67 10.26 -19.24
C LEU A 243 -7.38 9.27 -20.37
N LYS A 244 -7.43 7.97 -20.09
CA LYS A 244 -7.21 6.93 -21.11
C LYS A 244 -8.00 5.66 -20.77
N SER A 245 -8.59 5.01 -21.77
CA SER A 245 -9.20 3.69 -21.56
C SER A 245 -8.10 2.64 -21.28
N PHE A 246 -8.34 1.78 -20.30
CA PHE A 246 -7.50 0.63 -19.99
C PHE A 246 -8.35 -0.53 -19.50
N ASP A 247 -8.38 -1.60 -20.28
CA ASP A 247 -8.92 -2.89 -19.86
C ASP A 247 -7.79 -3.73 -19.24
N ILE A 248 -7.92 -4.00 -17.95
CA ILE A 248 -6.94 -4.75 -17.16
C ILE A 248 -6.80 -6.22 -17.59
N ASN A 249 -7.79 -6.73 -18.33
CA ASN A 249 -7.83 -8.09 -18.86
C ASN A 249 -7.12 -8.24 -20.22
N ARG A 250 -6.68 -7.13 -20.82
CA ARG A 250 -6.00 -7.10 -22.12
C ARG A 250 -4.56 -6.62 -21.97
N ASP A 251 -3.69 -7.01 -22.89
CA ASP A 251 -2.29 -6.56 -22.87
C ASP A 251 -2.20 -5.04 -22.90
N ALA A 252 -1.41 -4.46 -21.99
CA ALA A 252 -1.30 -3.02 -21.84
C ALA A 252 -0.49 -2.38 -22.98
N ILE A 253 0.48 -3.09 -23.54
CA ILE A 253 1.31 -2.59 -24.62
C ILE A 253 0.50 -2.48 -25.92
N GLU A 254 -0.34 -3.48 -26.20
CA GLU A 254 -1.31 -3.43 -27.30
C GLU A 254 -2.33 -2.29 -27.16
N GLN A 255 -2.62 -1.87 -25.92
CA GLN A 255 -3.46 -0.71 -25.62
C GLN A 255 -2.68 0.62 -25.65
N GLY A 256 -1.43 0.62 -26.13
CA GLY A 256 -0.59 1.80 -26.31
C GLY A 256 -0.02 2.37 -25.02
N PHE A 257 0.15 1.55 -23.98
CA PHE A 257 0.93 1.93 -22.80
C PHE A 257 2.40 1.58 -23.01
N SER A 258 3.29 2.45 -22.52
CA SER A 258 4.73 2.22 -22.61
C SER A 258 5.21 1.31 -21.47
N PRO A 259 6.09 0.33 -21.75
CA PRO A 259 6.65 -0.52 -20.70
C PRO A 259 7.60 0.27 -19.80
N ASN A 260 7.80 -0.20 -18.56
CA ASN A 260 8.73 0.38 -17.58
C ASN A 260 8.66 1.92 -17.50
N THR A 261 7.46 2.47 -17.41
CA THR A 261 7.22 3.92 -17.46
C THR A 261 6.73 4.47 -16.12
N TYR A 262 5.91 3.70 -15.42
CA TYR A 262 5.23 4.16 -14.21
C TYR A 262 6.06 3.87 -12.96
N ASP A 263 6.13 4.86 -12.07
CA ASP A 263 6.70 4.72 -10.73
C ASP A 263 5.67 4.18 -9.74
N LEU A 264 4.40 4.52 -9.96
CA LEU A 264 3.28 4.11 -9.12
C LEU A 264 2.11 3.66 -10.00
N ILE A 265 1.58 2.48 -9.72
CA ILE A 265 0.27 2.03 -10.19
C ILE A 265 -0.65 1.91 -8.97
N LEU A 266 -1.79 2.60 -8.98
CA LEU A 266 -2.90 2.36 -8.07
C LEU A 266 -4.00 1.59 -8.80
N VAL A 267 -4.42 0.45 -8.26
CA VAL A 267 -5.59 -0.30 -8.74
C VAL A 267 -6.72 -0.14 -7.73
N ASN A 268 -7.81 0.48 -8.17
CA ASN A 268 -8.96 0.82 -7.34
C ASN A 268 -10.10 -0.16 -7.54
N ASN A 269 -10.36 -0.98 -6.53
CA ASN A 269 -11.58 -1.76 -6.33
C ASN A 269 -12.17 -2.42 -7.59
N ILE A 270 -11.30 -2.89 -8.49
CA ILE A 270 -11.65 -3.54 -9.75
C ILE A 270 -10.93 -4.87 -9.92
N LEU A 271 -10.14 -5.32 -8.95
CA LEU A 271 -9.45 -6.62 -9.07
C LEU A 271 -10.41 -7.80 -9.21
N HIS A 272 -11.64 -7.67 -8.70
CA HIS A 272 -12.68 -8.68 -8.86
C HIS A 272 -13.21 -8.77 -10.30
N THR A 273 -12.94 -7.78 -11.17
CA THR A 273 -13.29 -7.83 -12.60
C THR A 273 -12.22 -8.53 -13.44
N ALA A 274 -11.07 -8.88 -12.83
CA ALA A 274 -9.99 -9.57 -13.51
C ALA A 274 -10.34 -11.04 -13.82
N ASN A 275 -10.12 -11.46 -15.06
CA ASN A 275 -10.30 -12.84 -15.50
C ASN A 275 -9.22 -13.75 -14.91
N SER A 276 -8.01 -13.23 -14.77
CA SER A 276 -6.87 -13.92 -14.16
C SER A 276 -5.99 -12.91 -13.41
N LEU A 277 -5.94 -13.03 -12.08
CA LEU A 277 -5.05 -12.19 -11.26
C LEU A 277 -3.59 -12.34 -11.67
N THR A 278 -3.16 -13.53 -12.11
CA THR A 278 -1.78 -13.74 -12.56
C THR A 278 -1.48 -12.96 -13.83
N GLU A 279 -2.38 -13.01 -14.82
CA GLU A 279 -2.20 -12.27 -16.08
C GLU A 279 -2.30 -10.76 -15.86
N THR A 280 -3.27 -10.32 -15.05
CA THR A 280 -3.41 -8.93 -14.63
C THR A 280 -2.13 -8.41 -13.95
N LEU A 281 -1.60 -9.12 -12.96
CA LEU A 281 -0.37 -8.71 -12.27
C LEU A 281 0.82 -8.71 -13.23
N ALA A 282 0.96 -9.72 -14.10
CA ALA A 282 2.00 -9.75 -15.12
C ALA A 282 1.88 -8.57 -16.09
N ASN A 283 0.67 -8.17 -16.45
CA ASN A 283 0.42 -7.02 -17.33
C ASN A 283 0.80 -5.69 -16.65
N LEU A 284 0.38 -5.49 -15.40
CA LEU A 284 0.76 -4.31 -14.60
C LEU A 284 2.27 -4.25 -14.36
N ARG A 285 2.92 -5.41 -14.17
CA ARG A 285 4.38 -5.50 -14.01
C ARG A 285 5.11 -4.93 -15.23
N LYS A 286 4.64 -5.16 -16.46
CA LYS A 286 5.26 -4.62 -17.69
C LYS A 286 5.33 -3.10 -17.68
N LEU A 287 4.39 -2.44 -17.02
CA LEU A 287 4.25 -0.98 -16.99
C LEU A 287 5.11 -0.31 -15.91
N LEU A 288 5.39 -1.01 -14.81
CA LEU A 288 6.18 -0.49 -13.69
C LEU A 288 7.68 -0.54 -13.96
N VAL A 289 8.40 0.53 -13.60
CA VAL A 289 9.86 0.49 -13.50
C VAL A 289 10.30 -0.46 -12.38
N PRO A 290 11.52 -1.04 -12.43
CA PRO A 290 12.10 -1.69 -11.27
C PRO A 290 12.15 -0.75 -10.05
N GLY A 291 11.64 -1.22 -8.91
CA GLY A 291 11.43 -0.41 -7.70
C GLY A 291 10.13 0.42 -7.70
N GLY A 292 9.37 0.39 -8.80
CA GLY A 292 8.04 0.97 -8.88
C GLY A 292 7.05 0.24 -7.97
N VAL A 293 6.05 0.96 -7.47
CA VAL A 293 5.08 0.43 -6.50
C VAL A 293 3.77 0.09 -7.19
N LEU A 294 3.26 -1.10 -6.87
CA LEU A 294 1.87 -1.48 -7.10
C LEU A 294 1.10 -1.34 -5.78
N ALA A 295 0.14 -0.42 -5.75
CA ALA A 295 -0.84 -0.30 -4.68
C ALA A 295 -2.19 -0.81 -5.19
N MET A 296 -2.83 -1.71 -4.45
CA MET A 296 -4.14 -2.24 -4.78
C MET A 296 -5.05 -2.05 -3.59
N VAL A 297 -6.14 -1.32 -3.80
CA VAL A 297 -7.09 -0.99 -2.74
C VAL A 297 -8.47 -1.47 -3.14
N GLY A 298 -9.26 -1.97 -2.20
CA GLY A 298 -10.58 -2.50 -2.52
C GLY A 298 -11.33 -2.95 -1.29
N VAL A 299 -12.60 -3.31 -1.50
CA VAL A 299 -13.47 -3.84 -0.45
C VAL A 299 -13.49 -5.36 -0.53
N SER A 300 -13.28 -6.03 0.59
CA SER A 300 -13.41 -7.49 0.69
C SER A 300 -14.83 -7.90 1.05
N ASP A 301 -15.43 -7.16 1.98
CA ASP A 301 -16.79 -7.38 2.47
C ASP A 301 -17.47 -6.03 2.59
N ILE A 302 -18.67 -5.90 2.04
CA ILE A 302 -19.40 -4.64 2.06
C ILE A 302 -20.91 -4.84 2.19
N SER A 303 -21.58 -3.88 2.82
CA SER A 303 -23.05 -3.90 2.97
C SER A 303 -23.74 -3.95 1.60
N PRO A 304 -24.88 -4.67 1.47
CA PRO A 304 -25.66 -4.74 0.23
C PRO A 304 -26.07 -3.37 -0.31
N ALA A 305 -26.17 -2.35 0.55
CA ALA A 305 -26.41 -0.98 0.11
C ALA A 305 -25.29 -0.45 -0.77
N TYR A 306 -24.04 -0.57 -0.32
CA TYR A 306 -22.89 -0.15 -1.11
C TYR A 306 -22.69 -1.06 -2.32
N SER A 307 -22.94 -2.37 -2.21
CA SER A 307 -22.89 -3.28 -3.37
C SER A 307 -23.88 -2.87 -4.46
N LEU A 308 -25.12 -2.51 -4.08
CA LEU A 308 -26.12 -2.02 -5.02
C LEU A 308 -25.70 -0.68 -5.64
N ILE A 309 -25.20 0.26 -4.84
CA ILE A 309 -24.76 1.58 -5.31
C ILE A 309 -23.56 1.44 -6.27
N LEU A 310 -22.52 0.70 -5.88
CA LEU A 310 -21.33 0.45 -6.69
C LEU A 310 -21.68 -0.34 -7.96
N GLY A 311 -22.62 -1.28 -7.87
CA GLY A 311 -23.09 -2.08 -8.99
C GLY A 311 -23.77 -1.29 -10.11
N MET A 312 -24.06 -0.01 -9.90
CA MET A 312 -24.52 0.88 -10.96
C MET A 312 -23.42 1.34 -11.91
N ASN A 313 -22.15 1.26 -11.51
CA ASN A 313 -21.01 1.58 -12.36
C ASN A 313 -20.64 0.34 -13.19
N GLU A 314 -20.67 0.45 -14.51
CA GLU A 314 -20.35 -0.68 -15.40
C GLU A 314 -18.92 -1.21 -15.23
N ASN A 315 -17.96 -0.36 -14.81
CA ASN A 315 -16.58 -0.75 -14.54
C ASN A 315 -16.43 -1.65 -13.31
N MET A 316 -17.50 -1.85 -12.52
CA MET A 316 -17.54 -2.76 -11.37
C MET A 316 -17.86 -4.21 -11.75
N TRP A 317 -17.99 -4.54 -13.03
CA TRP A 317 -18.41 -5.87 -13.47
C TRP A 317 -17.42 -6.48 -14.46
N SER A 318 -17.29 -7.81 -14.38
CA SER A 318 -16.60 -8.59 -15.40
C SER A 318 -17.61 -8.99 -16.49
N ASP A 319 -17.18 -8.94 -17.75
CA ASP A 319 -17.97 -9.46 -18.87
C ASP A 319 -18.02 -11.00 -18.88
N GLU A 320 -17.03 -11.67 -18.26
CA GLU A 320 -16.90 -13.13 -18.29
C GLU A 320 -17.51 -13.82 -17.08
N ARG A 321 -17.58 -13.15 -15.92
CA ARG A 321 -17.94 -13.79 -14.64
C ARG A 321 -18.95 -12.97 -13.83
N CYS A 322 -19.91 -13.70 -13.26
CA CYS A 322 -20.89 -13.12 -12.32
C CYS A 322 -20.43 -13.24 -10.85
N GLU A 323 -19.62 -14.24 -10.52
CA GLU A 323 -19.11 -14.45 -9.16
C GLU A 323 -17.83 -13.64 -8.93
N GLN A 324 -17.79 -12.90 -7.81
CA GLN A 324 -16.58 -12.20 -7.40
C GLN A 324 -15.52 -13.21 -6.95
N LEU A 325 -14.29 -13.02 -7.41
CA LEU A 325 -13.16 -13.79 -6.90
C LEU A 325 -12.96 -13.47 -5.41
N PRO A 326 -12.83 -14.48 -4.54
CA PRO A 326 -12.55 -14.23 -3.13
C PRO A 326 -11.20 -13.52 -2.99
N CYS A 327 -11.11 -12.61 -2.02
CA CYS A 327 -9.84 -11.95 -1.71
C CYS A 327 -8.80 -13.02 -1.33
N PRO A 328 -7.63 -13.08 -2.01
CA PRO A 328 -6.62 -14.08 -1.69
C PRO A 328 -6.12 -13.97 -0.24
N SER A 329 -5.75 -15.11 0.36
CA SER A 329 -5.02 -15.10 1.63
C SER A 329 -3.64 -14.44 1.47
N ASN A 330 -3.01 -14.03 2.58
CA ASN A 330 -1.67 -13.43 2.54
C ASN A 330 -0.64 -14.35 1.86
N GLU A 331 -0.73 -15.66 2.08
CA GLU A 331 0.13 -16.67 1.43
C GLU A 331 -0.13 -16.74 -0.08
N ALA A 332 -1.41 -16.73 -0.49
CA ALA A 332 -1.79 -16.74 -1.90
C ALA A 332 -1.34 -15.44 -2.60
N TRP A 333 -1.50 -14.29 -1.96
CA TRP A 333 -0.99 -13.00 -2.45
C TRP A 333 0.52 -13.01 -2.65
N ASN A 334 1.28 -13.46 -1.65
CA ASN A 334 2.73 -13.57 -1.76
C ASN A 334 3.14 -14.44 -2.95
N LYS A 335 2.51 -15.60 -3.12
CA LYS A 335 2.79 -16.51 -4.24
C LYS A 335 2.46 -15.88 -5.60
N LEU A 336 1.31 -15.21 -5.73
CA LEU A 336 0.89 -14.54 -6.96
C LEU A 336 1.86 -13.40 -7.34
N LEU A 337 2.22 -12.55 -6.37
CA LEU A 337 3.11 -11.41 -6.56
C LEU A 337 4.52 -11.86 -6.94
N GLN A 338 5.09 -12.81 -6.19
CA GLN A 338 6.42 -13.35 -6.48
C GLN A 338 6.47 -14.08 -7.83
N GLY A 339 5.40 -14.81 -8.18
CA GLY A 339 5.26 -15.45 -9.49
C GLY A 339 5.16 -14.47 -10.67
N THR A 340 4.91 -13.19 -10.41
CA THR A 340 4.75 -12.14 -11.43
C THR A 340 5.78 -11.02 -11.31
N GLN A 341 6.96 -11.33 -10.74
CA GLN A 341 8.12 -10.43 -10.58
C GLN A 341 7.86 -9.20 -9.71
N PHE A 342 7.09 -9.39 -8.64
CA PHE A 342 7.01 -8.47 -7.52
C PHE A 342 7.68 -9.07 -6.26
N SER A 343 7.94 -8.25 -5.24
CA SER A 343 8.54 -8.69 -3.96
C SER A 343 7.70 -9.69 -3.17
N GLY A 344 6.38 -9.56 -3.27
CA GLY A 344 5.45 -10.10 -2.29
C GLY A 344 4.73 -8.96 -1.56
N LEU A 345 4.14 -9.25 -0.41
CA LEU A 345 3.48 -8.24 0.41
C LEU A 345 4.53 -7.36 1.11
N GLU A 346 4.52 -6.07 0.83
CA GLU A 346 5.29 -5.09 1.59
C GLU A 346 4.68 -4.91 3.00
N PRO A 347 5.45 -4.51 4.02
CA PRO A 347 4.95 -4.27 5.37
C PRO A 347 3.82 -3.25 5.46
N ALA A 348 3.68 -2.40 4.43
CA ALA A 348 2.61 -1.44 4.30
C ALA A 348 1.26 -2.09 3.94
N THR A 349 1.23 -3.38 3.63
CA THR A 349 -0.02 -4.10 3.36
C THR A 349 -0.87 -4.18 4.63
N LYS A 350 -2.15 -3.80 4.53
CA LYS A 350 -3.05 -3.72 5.68
C LYS A 350 -4.51 -3.95 5.32
N THR A 351 -5.24 -4.60 6.21
CA THR A 351 -6.70 -4.68 6.19
C THR A 351 -7.30 -3.72 7.21
N PHE A 352 -8.50 -3.26 6.92
CA PHE A 352 -9.26 -2.36 7.78
C PHE A 352 -10.64 -2.96 7.95
N ASP A 353 -11.09 -3.02 9.20
CA ASP A 353 -12.40 -3.55 9.54
C ASP A 353 -13.30 -2.44 10.08
N TYR A 354 -14.57 -2.59 9.74
CA TYR A 354 -15.69 -1.80 10.21
C TYR A 354 -16.91 -2.72 10.38
N ILE A 355 -18.02 -2.19 10.90
CA ILE A 355 -19.22 -2.97 11.21
C ILE A 355 -19.70 -3.76 9.99
N GLY A 356 -19.45 -5.08 10.00
CA GLY A 356 -19.82 -6.02 8.93
C GLY A 356 -19.18 -5.71 7.58
N GLN A 357 -18.06 -4.96 7.55
CA GLN A 357 -17.42 -4.48 6.33
C GLN A 357 -15.91 -4.48 6.50
N SER A 358 -15.19 -4.81 5.43
CA SER A 358 -13.73 -4.83 5.44
C SER A 358 -13.17 -4.34 4.11
N CYS A 359 -12.06 -3.62 4.17
CA CYS A 359 -11.30 -3.20 2.99
C CYS A 359 -9.82 -3.50 3.17
N TYR A 360 -9.08 -3.45 2.07
CA TYR A 360 -7.65 -3.75 2.05
C TYR A 360 -6.88 -2.67 1.30
N CYS A 361 -5.61 -2.56 1.67
CA CYS A 361 -4.56 -1.85 0.95
C CYS A 361 -3.39 -2.82 0.83
N VAL A 362 -3.22 -3.42 -0.35
CA VAL A 362 -2.10 -4.31 -0.67
C VAL A 362 -1.02 -3.50 -1.36
N ILE A 363 0.21 -3.62 -0.88
CA ILE A 363 1.37 -2.91 -1.42
C ILE A 363 2.41 -3.94 -1.85
N SER A 364 2.94 -3.79 -3.06
CA SER A 364 4.03 -4.61 -3.58
C SER A 364 5.01 -3.79 -4.43
N THR A 365 6.26 -4.24 -4.52
CA THR A 365 7.29 -3.56 -5.30
C THR A 365 7.64 -4.37 -6.55
N ALA A 366 7.70 -3.73 -7.72
CA ALA A 366 8.14 -4.34 -8.95
C ALA A 366 9.65 -4.63 -8.91
N ILE A 367 10.04 -5.86 -9.23
CA ILE A 367 11.43 -6.33 -9.17
C ILE A 367 11.91 -6.71 -10.56
N ALA A 368 13.10 -6.27 -10.96
CA ALA A 368 13.71 -6.67 -12.23
C ALA A 368 14.17 -8.13 -12.21
N SER A 369 14.83 -8.54 -11.14
CA SER A 369 15.29 -9.92 -10.92
C SER A 369 15.44 -10.23 -9.43
N THR A 370 15.39 -11.51 -9.08
CA THR A 370 15.69 -12.00 -7.73
C THR A 370 16.95 -12.85 -7.77
N GLN A 371 17.93 -12.52 -6.93
CA GLN A 371 19.21 -13.21 -6.85
C GLN A 371 19.18 -14.29 -5.78
N ARG A 372 19.91 -15.39 -6.00
CA ARG A 372 20.22 -16.35 -4.94
C ARG A 372 21.46 -15.86 -4.22
N LEU A 373 21.31 -15.57 -2.93
CA LEU A 373 22.40 -15.08 -2.11
C LEU A 373 23.14 -16.22 -1.42
N MET A 374 24.44 -15.99 -1.20
CA MET A 374 25.20 -16.65 -0.16
C MET A 374 25.70 -15.57 0.79
N VAL A 375 25.49 -15.75 2.09
CA VAL A 375 25.83 -14.76 3.10
C VAL A 375 27.02 -15.25 3.92
N ASN A 376 28.03 -14.42 4.13
CA ASN A 376 29.09 -14.73 5.08
C ASN A 376 29.05 -13.73 6.23
N ILE A 377 28.78 -14.22 7.44
CA ILE A 377 28.59 -13.42 8.64
C ILE A 377 29.92 -13.33 9.40
N LEU A 378 30.31 -12.11 9.77
CA LEU A 378 31.55 -11.79 10.47
C LEU A 378 31.19 -11.18 11.84
N PRO A 379 31.23 -11.97 12.95
CA PRO A 379 30.78 -11.54 14.27
C PRO A 379 31.80 -10.70 15.08
N GLY A 380 32.89 -10.25 14.46
CA GLY A 380 33.98 -9.58 15.18
C GLY A 380 34.87 -10.53 15.99
N SER A 381 36.04 -10.04 16.41
CA SER A 381 37.12 -10.90 16.95
C SER A 381 36.99 -11.22 18.45
N GLN A 382 36.21 -10.44 19.20
CA GLN A 382 36.01 -10.61 20.65
C GLN A 382 34.85 -11.57 20.99
N GLY A 383 34.09 -12.02 19.99
CA GLY A 383 33.08 -13.07 20.10
C GLY A 383 31.76 -12.71 20.80
N SER A 384 31.59 -11.46 21.20
CA SER A 384 30.33 -10.90 21.73
C SER A 384 29.12 -11.15 20.82
N MET A 385 29.31 -11.15 19.49
CA MET A 385 28.22 -11.28 18.51
C MET A 385 28.01 -12.70 17.97
N PHE A 386 28.74 -13.73 18.42
CA PHE A 386 28.55 -15.10 17.89
C PHE A 386 27.12 -15.61 18.08
N GLY A 387 26.53 -15.39 19.26
CA GLY A 387 25.15 -15.82 19.53
C GLY A 387 24.11 -15.11 18.65
N PHE A 388 24.35 -13.85 18.28
CA PHE A 388 23.49 -13.13 17.35
C PHE A 388 23.74 -13.57 15.89
N ALA A 389 24.99 -13.87 15.52
CA ALA A 389 25.34 -14.44 14.22
C ALA A 389 24.68 -15.80 13.98
N ASP A 390 24.61 -16.67 15.00
CA ASP A 390 23.91 -17.95 14.92
C ASP A 390 22.40 -17.77 14.72
N GLN A 391 21.78 -16.79 15.39
CA GLN A 391 20.37 -16.43 15.18
C GLN A 391 20.13 -15.92 13.75
N LEU A 392 21.03 -15.07 13.23
CA LEU A 392 20.98 -14.59 11.84
C LEU A 392 21.16 -15.72 10.83
N ALA A 393 22.11 -16.62 11.04
CA ALA A 393 22.30 -17.79 10.19
C ALA A 393 21.05 -18.69 10.18
N SER A 394 20.43 -18.90 11.35
CA SER A 394 19.19 -19.69 11.48
C SER A 394 18.04 -19.04 10.71
N ALA A 395 17.83 -17.73 10.85
CA ALA A 395 16.80 -16.99 10.12
C ALA A 395 17.04 -16.98 8.60
N LEU A 396 18.29 -16.88 8.15
CA LEU A 396 18.64 -17.01 6.73
C LEU A 396 18.31 -18.41 6.19
N ALA A 397 18.59 -19.46 6.96
CA ALA A 397 18.29 -20.83 6.59
C ALA A 397 16.77 -21.09 6.45
N GLU A 398 15.95 -20.52 7.33
CA GLU A 398 14.48 -20.60 7.24
C GLU A 398 13.92 -20.01 5.94
N LEU A 399 14.56 -18.96 5.40
CA LEU A 399 14.23 -18.38 4.09
C LEU A 399 14.97 -19.04 2.92
N GLY A 400 15.67 -20.15 3.16
CA GLY A 400 16.42 -20.88 2.13
C GLY A 400 17.66 -20.16 1.60
N THR A 401 18.21 -19.20 2.37
CA THR A 401 19.46 -18.50 2.03
C THR A 401 20.64 -19.19 2.69
N ALA A 402 21.63 -19.60 1.90
CA ALA A 402 22.84 -20.24 2.43
C ALA A 402 23.70 -19.21 3.17
N SER A 403 24.15 -19.56 4.38
CA SER A 403 25.03 -18.70 5.17
C SER A 403 26.19 -19.47 5.81
N THR A 404 27.31 -18.78 5.99
CA THR A 404 28.46 -19.24 6.78
C THR A 404 28.82 -18.20 7.83
N ILE A 405 29.41 -18.63 8.94
CA ILE A 405 29.98 -17.74 9.96
C ILE A 405 31.50 -17.93 9.92
N THR A 406 32.24 -16.85 9.68
CA THR A 406 33.71 -16.91 9.58
C THR A 406 34.33 -15.92 10.57
N PRO A 407 35.51 -16.22 11.14
CA PRO A 407 36.27 -15.23 11.90
C PRO A 407 36.57 -13.97 11.07
N THR A 408 36.74 -12.84 11.76
CA THR A 408 36.93 -11.49 11.17
C THR A 408 38.05 -11.43 10.14
N ARG A 409 39.17 -12.10 10.42
CA ARG A 409 40.33 -12.14 9.53
C ARG A 409 40.13 -13.21 8.46
N LEU A 410 39.81 -12.75 7.24
CA LEU A 410 39.57 -13.61 6.09
C LEU A 410 40.85 -13.83 5.29
N ASP A 411 41.22 -15.09 5.06
CA ASP A 411 42.37 -15.46 4.21
C ASP A 411 42.07 -15.26 2.72
N SER A 412 40.81 -15.38 2.32
CA SER A 412 40.36 -15.17 0.95
C SER A 412 38.95 -14.58 0.88
N ILE A 413 38.72 -13.74 -0.13
CA ILE A 413 37.42 -13.12 -0.42
C ILE A 413 36.88 -13.68 -1.74
N SER A 414 35.61 -14.05 -1.73
CA SER A 414 34.89 -14.49 -2.91
C SER A 414 33.82 -13.46 -3.25
N SER A 415 33.77 -13.05 -4.50
CA SER A 415 32.77 -12.10 -5.02
C SER A 415 31.33 -12.64 -4.99
N ARG A 416 31.14 -13.94 -4.69
CA ARG A 416 29.81 -14.57 -4.61
C ARG A 416 29.08 -14.34 -3.28
N PHE A 417 29.79 -13.90 -2.24
CA PHE A 417 29.17 -13.69 -0.93
C PHE A 417 28.75 -12.24 -0.75
N VAL A 418 27.61 -12.06 -0.08
CA VAL A 418 27.32 -10.83 0.67
C VAL A 418 27.97 -10.99 2.04
N TYR A 419 28.92 -10.13 2.36
CA TYR A 419 29.59 -10.15 3.66
C TYR A 419 28.80 -9.29 4.65
N VAL A 420 28.31 -9.88 5.73
CA VAL A 420 27.58 -9.19 6.80
C VAL A 420 28.52 -9.01 7.98
N VAL A 421 28.94 -7.76 8.22
CA VAL A 421 29.80 -7.39 9.36
C VAL A 421 28.92 -7.02 10.53
N LEU A 422 29.07 -7.72 11.66
CA LEU A 422 28.46 -7.38 12.94
C LEU A 422 29.53 -6.69 13.78
N ASP A 423 29.53 -5.35 13.73
CA ASP A 423 30.56 -4.52 14.36
C ASP A 423 30.05 -3.95 15.68
N ASP A 424 30.72 -4.31 16.77
CA ASP A 424 30.45 -3.82 18.12
C ASP A 424 31.43 -2.72 18.59
N GLY A 425 32.28 -2.26 17.69
CA GLY A 425 33.33 -1.28 17.95
C GLY A 425 34.62 -1.87 18.53
N SER A 426 34.65 -3.16 18.89
CA SER A 426 35.80 -3.76 19.57
C SER A 426 36.96 -4.14 18.66
N SER A 427 36.68 -4.45 17.39
CA SER A 427 37.68 -4.92 16.41
C SER A 427 38.39 -3.76 15.71
N SER A 428 39.65 -3.92 15.33
CA SER A 428 40.36 -2.93 14.50
C SER A 428 39.84 -2.95 13.06
N LEU A 429 39.80 -1.80 12.39
CA LEU A 429 39.43 -1.74 10.96
C LEU A 429 40.41 -2.51 10.07
N SER A 430 41.67 -2.64 10.49
CA SER A 430 42.67 -3.45 9.77
C SER A 430 42.29 -4.92 9.67
N GLU A 431 41.44 -5.43 10.58
CA GLU A 431 40.94 -6.81 10.51
C GLU A 431 40.00 -7.02 9.31
N TYR A 432 39.38 -5.95 8.82
CA TYR A 432 38.43 -5.95 7.72
C TYR A 432 39.02 -5.49 6.39
N GLU A 433 40.33 -5.17 6.35
CA GLU A 433 40.97 -4.62 5.16
C GLU A 433 40.69 -5.44 3.90
N THR A 434 40.68 -6.78 4.00
CA THR A 434 40.45 -7.67 2.85
C THR A 434 39.09 -7.47 2.19
N LEU A 435 38.08 -6.94 2.89
CA LEU A 435 36.74 -6.71 2.36
C LEU A 435 36.70 -5.72 1.17
N HIS A 436 37.74 -4.92 0.92
CA HIS A 436 37.81 -4.09 -0.30
C HIS A 436 37.70 -4.93 -1.59
N LYS A 437 38.05 -6.21 -1.53
CA LYS A 437 37.95 -7.17 -2.65
C LYS A 437 36.57 -7.80 -2.81
N ALA A 438 35.65 -7.57 -1.86
CA ALA A 438 34.29 -8.09 -1.94
C ALA A 438 33.46 -7.26 -2.94
N ASN A 439 32.38 -7.82 -3.47
CA ASN A 439 31.44 -7.06 -4.28
C ASN A 439 30.30 -6.47 -3.45
N SER A 440 29.98 -7.08 -2.32
CA SER A 440 28.80 -6.71 -1.52
C SER A 440 29.08 -6.88 -0.03
N VAL A 441 28.91 -5.78 0.70
CA VAL A 441 29.09 -5.74 2.15
C VAL A 441 27.88 -5.07 2.78
N LEU A 442 27.31 -5.70 3.82
CA LEU A 442 26.38 -5.09 4.74
C LEU A 442 27.12 -4.87 6.08
N TRP A 443 27.38 -3.62 6.42
CA TRP A 443 28.05 -3.25 7.65
C TRP A 443 27.04 -2.80 8.70
N ILE A 444 26.99 -3.52 9.82
CA ILE A 444 26.02 -3.29 10.88
C ILE A 444 26.77 -2.88 12.14
N ASN A 445 26.64 -1.62 12.53
CA ASN A 445 27.13 -1.13 13.80
C ASN A 445 26.08 -1.41 14.88
N ILE A 446 26.42 -2.27 15.85
CA ILE A 446 25.54 -2.67 16.95
C ILE A 446 26.27 -2.37 18.27
N PRO A 447 25.81 -1.40 19.07
CA PRO A 447 26.41 -1.13 20.37
C PRO A 447 26.36 -2.37 21.27
N ALA A 448 27.48 -2.73 21.88
CA ALA A 448 27.57 -3.81 22.86
C ALA A 448 28.15 -3.30 24.18
N GLY A 449 27.29 -2.91 25.12
CA GLY A 449 27.70 -2.47 26.45
C GLY A 449 28.46 -1.13 26.44
N PHE A 450 29.62 -1.08 27.10
CA PHE A 450 30.41 0.14 27.31
C PHE A 450 31.39 0.48 26.17
N SER A 451 31.35 -0.23 25.03
CA SER A 451 32.24 0.08 23.90
C SER A 451 31.90 1.44 23.28
N ALA A 452 32.92 2.20 22.88
CA ALA A 452 32.71 3.42 22.11
C ALA A 452 32.06 3.05 20.76
N GLN A 453 31.00 3.76 20.38
CA GLN A 453 30.33 3.53 19.10
C GLN A 453 31.30 3.73 17.93
N ARG A 454 31.21 2.87 16.92
CA ARG A 454 31.97 3.04 15.67
C ARG A 454 31.54 4.31 14.98
N ASP A 455 32.49 5.18 14.64
CA ASP A 455 32.22 6.29 13.72
C ASP A 455 32.00 5.75 12.30
N MET A 456 30.75 5.77 11.86
CA MET A 456 30.32 5.29 10.53
C MET A 456 30.85 6.18 9.39
N ASN A 457 31.38 7.38 9.67
CA ASN A 457 32.08 8.17 8.67
C ASN A 457 33.39 7.49 8.23
N ILE A 458 34.05 6.76 9.14
CA ILE A 458 35.27 6.01 8.81
C ILE A 458 34.93 4.86 7.86
N ILE A 459 33.82 4.15 8.12
CA ILE A 459 33.31 3.10 7.23
C ILE A 459 32.96 3.67 5.85
N SER A 460 32.45 4.89 5.80
CA SER A 460 32.16 5.59 4.54
C SER A 460 33.44 5.93 3.76
N ARG A 461 34.55 6.25 4.44
CA ARG A 461 35.85 6.43 3.81
C ARG A 461 36.41 5.11 3.27
N PHE A 462 36.32 4.04 4.07
CA PHE A 462 36.67 2.68 3.64
C PHE A 462 35.93 2.29 2.36
N ALA A 463 34.63 2.55 2.28
CA ALA A 463 33.82 2.28 1.09
C ALA A 463 34.32 3.03 -0.16
N ARG A 464 34.63 4.33 -0.01
CA ARG A 464 35.13 5.16 -1.11
C ARG A 464 36.48 4.68 -1.62
N ASP A 465 37.35 4.22 -0.72
CA ASP A 465 38.65 3.67 -1.11
C ASP A 465 38.49 2.31 -1.79
N ALA A 466 37.64 1.42 -1.28
CA ALA A 466 37.33 0.14 -1.92
C ALA A 466 36.74 0.32 -3.34
N GLN A 467 35.90 1.35 -3.55
CA GLN A 467 35.32 1.66 -4.86
C GLN A 467 36.33 2.14 -5.90
N LYS A 468 37.50 2.67 -5.49
CA LYS A 468 38.58 3.04 -6.43
C LYS A 468 39.20 1.82 -7.08
N ASP A 469 39.29 0.72 -6.32
CA ASP A 469 39.93 -0.52 -6.76
C ASP A 469 38.92 -1.55 -7.30
N ASN A 470 37.64 -1.41 -6.94
CA ASN A 470 36.53 -2.27 -7.38
C ASN A 470 35.26 -1.45 -7.65
N GLU A 471 35.00 -1.14 -8.92
CA GLU A 471 33.80 -0.38 -9.34
C GLU A 471 32.48 -1.08 -8.99
N THR A 472 32.50 -2.39 -8.77
CA THR A 472 31.32 -3.19 -8.42
C THR A 472 31.06 -3.26 -6.91
N PHE A 473 31.92 -2.65 -6.10
CA PHE A 473 31.81 -2.65 -4.64
C PHE A 473 30.56 -1.91 -4.17
N LYS A 474 29.64 -2.66 -3.56
CA LYS A 474 28.44 -2.15 -2.91
C LYS A 474 28.55 -2.29 -1.41
N LEU A 475 28.48 -1.16 -0.70
CA LEU A 475 28.33 -1.12 0.75
C LEU A 475 26.93 -0.65 1.12
N VAL A 476 26.27 -1.41 1.99
CA VAL A 476 25.07 -1.01 2.71
C VAL A 476 25.42 -0.89 4.19
N LYS A 477 24.97 0.17 4.85
CA LYS A 477 25.25 0.44 6.26
C LYS A 477 23.96 0.41 7.06
N LEU A 478 24.00 -0.21 8.24
CA LEU A 478 22.97 -0.09 9.26
C LEU A 478 23.62 0.38 10.56
N ASP A 479 23.22 1.56 11.04
CA ASP A 479 23.67 2.12 12.32
C ASP A 479 22.59 1.95 13.39
N VAL A 480 22.85 1.14 14.41
CA VAL A 480 21.90 0.90 15.50
C VAL A 480 22.12 1.92 16.62
N LYS A 481 21.28 2.96 16.67
CA LYS A 481 21.33 4.01 17.69
C LYS A 481 20.40 3.72 18.87
N GLN A 482 20.63 2.59 19.52
CA GLN A 482 19.91 2.14 20.71
C GLN A 482 20.87 1.40 21.64
N GLU A 483 20.79 1.66 22.94
CA GLU A 483 21.69 1.02 23.93
C GLU A 483 21.38 -0.47 24.11
N TYR A 484 20.08 -0.84 24.11
CA TYR A 484 19.61 -2.21 24.26
C TYR A 484 18.56 -2.54 23.19
N PRO A 485 18.97 -2.75 21.92
CA PRO A 485 18.02 -3.10 20.86
C PRO A 485 17.43 -4.50 21.10
N GLU A 486 16.13 -4.65 20.85
CA GLU A 486 15.51 -5.96 20.83
C GLU A 486 16.02 -6.76 19.62
N TYR A 487 16.86 -7.77 19.88
CA TYR A 487 17.50 -8.56 18.82
C TYR A 487 16.50 -9.26 17.89
N ALA A 488 15.33 -9.67 18.38
CA ALA A 488 14.30 -10.26 17.54
C ALA A 488 13.78 -9.29 16.47
N ASP A 489 13.62 -8.01 16.81
CA ASP A 489 13.20 -6.99 15.85
C ASP A 489 14.34 -6.54 14.96
N LEU A 490 15.55 -6.41 15.51
CA LEU A 490 16.74 -6.11 14.72
C LEU A 490 17.00 -7.21 13.66
N LEU A 491 16.76 -8.48 14.01
CA LEU A 491 16.87 -9.61 13.09
C LEU A 491 15.91 -9.45 11.89
N LYS A 492 14.64 -9.09 12.14
CA LYS A 492 13.67 -8.82 11.08
C LYS A 492 14.12 -7.66 10.19
N VAL A 493 14.68 -6.61 10.79
CA VAL A 493 15.22 -5.45 10.06
C VAL A 493 16.37 -5.87 9.15
N ILE A 494 17.37 -6.59 9.69
CA ILE A 494 18.55 -7.03 8.94
C ILE A 494 18.14 -7.97 7.79
N MET A 495 17.27 -8.94 8.06
CA MET A 495 16.73 -9.84 7.04
C MET A 495 16.05 -9.06 5.92
N ARG A 496 15.27 -8.03 6.26
CA ARG A 496 14.62 -7.17 5.27
C ARG A 496 15.63 -6.32 4.49
N ILE A 497 16.67 -5.78 5.13
CA ILE A 497 17.75 -5.06 4.42
C ILE A 497 18.48 -5.99 3.45
N ILE A 498 18.79 -7.23 3.85
CA ILE A 498 19.41 -8.24 2.99
C ILE A 498 18.55 -8.49 1.75
N GLN A 499 17.25 -8.73 1.97
CA GLN A 499 16.29 -8.94 0.90
C GLN A 499 16.22 -7.74 -0.06
N VAL A 500 15.95 -6.54 0.46
CA VAL A 500 15.71 -5.33 -0.34
C VAL A 500 16.97 -4.83 -1.04
N SER A 501 18.14 -5.00 -0.43
CA SER A 501 19.38 -4.38 -0.90
C SER A 501 20.26 -5.34 -1.70
N PHE A 502 20.12 -6.65 -1.54
CA PHE A 502 21.00 -7.61 -2.21
C PHE A 502 20.23 -8.69 -2.99
N GLN A 503 19.08 -9.13 -2.48
CA GLN A 503 18.32 -10.21 -3.10
C GLN A 503 17.42 -9.70 -4.24
N GLU A 504 16.78 -8.56 -4.05
CA GLU A 504 15.78 -8.02 -4.95
C GLU A 504 16.34 -6.84 -5.75
N ASP A 505 16.39 -6.98 -7.07
CA ASP A 505 16.75 -5.86 -7.94
C ASP A 505 15.58 -4.88 -8.08
N ARG A 506 15.56 -3.90 -7.17
CA ARG A 506 14.62 -2.77 -7.13
C ARG A 506 15.16 -1.55 -7.89
N GLY A 507 16.19 -1.71 -8.72
CA GLY A 507 16.81 -0.62 -9.48
C GLY A 507 17.31 0.54 -8.59
N SER A 508 17.19 1.76 -9.10
CA SER A 508 17.72 2.98 -8.45
C SER A 508 17.02 3.44 -7.16
N ARG A 509 15.99 2.73 -6.69
CA ARG A 509 15.23 3.07 -5.46
C ARG A 509 15.74 2.31 -4.22
N MET A 510 16.94 1.72 -4.30
CA MET A 510 17.62 1.07 -3.18
C MET A 510 18.32 2.12 -2.31
N GLU A 511 18.28 1.91 -1.00
CA GLU A 511 19.01 2.73 -0.03
C GLU A 511 20.34 2.04 0.31
N LEU A 512 21.35 2.85 0.65
CA LEU A 512 22.67 2.35 1.07
C LEU A 512 22.94 2.61 2.54
N GLU A 513 22.13 3.44 3.19
CA GLU A 513 22.36 3.87 4.56
C GLU A 513 21.06 3.81 5.36
N TYR A 514 21.10 3.11 6.48
CA TYR A 514 19.98 2.93 7.38
C TYR A 514 20.41 3.30 8.81
N GLU A 515 19.50 3.91 9.56
CA GLU A 515 19.59 4.08 11.01
C GLU A 515 18.43 3.32 11.67
N TYR A 516 18.72 2.52 12.69
CA TYR A 516 17.70 1.87 13.51
C TYR A 516 17.60 2.51 14.89
N ARG A 517 16.47 3.16 15.17
CA ARG A 517 16.23 3.90 16.43
C ARG A 517 14.76 3.80 16.85
N ASN A 518 14.52 3.49 18.13
CA ASN A 518 13.19 3.34 18.73
C ASN A 518 12.23 2.44 17.93
N GLY A 519 12.69 1.27 17.49
CA GLY A 519 11.88 0.33 16.72
C GLY A 519 11.60 0.74 15.27
N ARG A 520 12.23 1.81 14.77
CA ARG A 520 12.03 2.35 13.42
C ARG A 520 13.31 2.30 12.61
N VAL A 521 13.15 2.02 11.32
CA VAL A 521 14.22 2.12 10.32
C VAL A 521 14.08 3.45 9.60
N LEU A 522 15.13 4.25 9.69
CA LEU A 522 15.23 5.58 9.12
C LEU A 522 16.30 5.60 8.03
N VAL A 523 16.14 6.52 7.09
CA VAL A 523 17.06 6.72 5.95
C VAL A 523 17.31 8.22 5.77
N PRO A 524 18.53 8.62 5.35
CA PRO A 524 18.93 10.02 5.31
C PRO A 524 18.36 10.73 4.06
N ARG A 525 17.92 11.97 4.22
CA ARG A 525 17.42 12.85 3.16
C ARG A 525 18.05 14.22 3.26
N MET A 526 18.59 14.71 2.14
CA MET A 526 19.08 16.07 2.04
C MET A 526 17.91 17.03 1.82
N LYS A 527 17.69 17.97 2.72
CA LYS A 527 16.68 19.03 2.56
C LYS A 527 17.35 20.39 2.46
N GLY A 528 16.84 21.23 1.57
CA GLY A 528 17.29 22.61 1.45
C GLY A 528 16.74 23.46 2.60
N SER A 529 17.55 24.37 3.13
CA SER A 529 17.08 25.36 4.08
C SER A 529 16.02 26.27 3.43
N GLY A 530 15.07 26.78 4.22
CA GLY A 530 13.93 27.59 3.75
C GLY A 530 14.31 28.86 2.94
N ILE A 531 15.59 29.20 2.87
CA ILE A 531 16.15 30.27 2.03
C ILE A 531 16.12 29.88 0.54
N THR A 532 16.25 28.60 0.20
CA THR A 532 16.22 28.11 -1.21
C THR A 532 14.82 27.96 -1.78
N GLN A 533 13.79 27.72 -0.95
CA GLN A 533 12.39 27.61 -1.41
C GLN A 533 11.78 28.94 -1.85
N LYS A 534 12.41 30.09 -1.53
CA LYS A 534 11.96 31.43 -1.96
C LYS A 534 12.61 31.91 -3.28
N ILE A 535 13.57 31.16 -3.83
CA ILE A 535 14.36 31.59 -5.01
C ILE A 535 14.04 30.75 -6.27
N ALA A 536 13.15 29.74 -6.18
CA ALA A 536 12.83 28.84 -7.28
C ALA A 536 11.44 29.04 -7.88
#